data_AF-A0A316A8T1-F1
#
_entry.id   AF-A0A316A8T1-F1
#
_cell.length_a   1.000
_cell.length_b   1.000
_cell.length_c   1.000
_cell.angle_alpha   90.00
_cell.angle_beta   90.00
_cell.angle_gamma   90.00
#
_symmetry.space_group_name_H-M   'P 1'
#
loop_
_entity.id
_entity.type
_entity.pdbx_description
1 polymer ?
#
loop_
_entity_poly.entity_id
_entity_poly.type
_entity_poly.pdbx_seq_one_letter_code
_entity_poly.pdbx_strand_id
1 'polypeptide(L)'
;MEYNQEKALEIIIKYNLSPITAKVWKTRGRIPEKYLNDTFIPRILAQNRADMAQYNRGMEVFSNPKINTSALLEVSGVSKSSYFDAIRKSQEPRVMLDFNSFLTIKKELNRYRIKVKSLIEELANKQYYSDFDKKRLDQLFFSNIICVAQLIGCNRNDPQDKSFIAYHRLLARNRGRMSLHEDWEVEYVIDRFSIFLLETSI
;
A
#
# COMPACT_ATOMS: atom_id res chain seq x y z
N MET A 1 15.40 -26.03 21.30
CA MET A 1 16.61 -26.03 22.15
C MET A 1 16.24 -25.57 23.55
N GLU A 2 16.75 -26.23 24.60
CA GLU A 2 16.60 -25.76 25.99
C GLU A 2 17.19 -24.36 26.18
N TYR A 3 16.66 -23.62 27.15
CA TYR A 3 17.16 -22.29 27.43
C TYR A 3 18.58 -22.34 27.98
N ASN A 4 19.49 -21.65 27.31
CA ASN A 4 20.84 -21.37 27.78
C ASN A 4 21.06 -19.86 27.71
N GLN A 5 21.54 -19.26 28.80
CA GLN A 5 21.69 -17.81 28.95
C GLN A 5 22.69 -17.22 27.92
N GLU A 6 23.83 -17.87 27.73
CA GLU A 6 24.89 -17.40 26.83
C GLU A 6 24.42 -17.48 25.37
N LYS A 7 23.89 -18.63 24.94
CA LYS A 7 23.31 -18.78 23.59
C LYS A 7 22.14 -17.83 23.36
N ALA A 8 21.32 -17.56 24.36
CA ALA A 8 20.23 -16.60 24.24
C ALA A 8 20.76 -15.19 23.96
N LEU A 9 21.81 -14.76 24.66
CA LEU A 9 22.43 -13.44 24.47
C LEU A 9 23.11 -13.34 23.10
N GLU A 10 23.84 -14.35 22.66
CA GLU A 10 24.44 -14.41 21.32
C GLU A 10 23.37 -14.27 20.23
N ILE A 11 22.28 -15.03 20.34
CA ILE A 11 21.16 -14.96 19.40
C ILE A 11 20.50 -13.57 19.43
N ILE A 12 20.29 -12.99 20.62
CA ILE A 12 19.70 -11.66 20.77
C ILE A 12 20.58 -10.60 20.10
N ILE A 13 21.90 -10.68 20.25
CA ILE A 13 22.85 -9.76 19.61
C ILE A 13 22.87 -9.99 18.09
N LYS A 14 23.05 -11.26 17.64
CA LYS A 14 23.08 -11.67 16.22
C LYS A 14 21.86 -11.16 15.45
N TYR A 15 20.71 -11.15 16.11
CA TYR A 15 19.43 -10.84 15.51
C TYR A 15 18.80 -9.51 15.97
N ASN A 16 19.57 -8.69 16.70
CA ASN A 16 19.14 -7.40 17.25
C ASN A 16 17.76 -7.43 17.93
N LEU A 17 17.53 -8.46 18.76
CA LEU A 17 16.26 -8.64 19.48
C LEU A 17 16.21 -7.77 20.73
N SER A 18 15.00 -7.54 21.26
CA SER A 18 14.83 -6.83 22.52
C SER A 18 15.52 -7.56 23.69
N PRO A 19 16.17 -6.85 24.63
CA PRO A 19 16.73 -7.46 25.85
C PRO A 19 15.68 -8.21 26.69
N ILE A 20 14.40 -7.84 26.58
CA ILE A 20 13.29 -8.52 27.26
C ILE A 20 13.11 -9.95 26.76
N THR A 21 13.52 -10.26 25.53
CA THR A 21 13.40 -11.57 24.90
C THR A 21 14.11 -12.67 25.70
N ALA A 22 15.26 -12.37 26.31
CA ALA A 22 15.98 -13.33 27.16
C ALA A 22 15.11 -13.78 28.35
N LYS A 23 14.42 -12.84 29.00
CA LYS A 23 13.54 -13.10 30.13
C LYS A 23 12.36 -13.99 29.72
N VAL A 24 11.77 -13.73 28.55
CA VAL A 24 10.66 -14.52 28.01
C VAL A 24 11.09 -15.96 27.72
N TRP A 25 12.25 -16.17 27.10
CA TRP A 25 12.74 -17.52 26.82
C TRP A 25 13.13 -18.28 28.08
N LYS A 26 13.69 -17.59 29.07
CA LYS A 26 13.96 -18.16 30.40
C LYS A 26 12.68 -18.66 31.05
N THR A 27 11.62 -17.85 31.07
CA THR A 27 10.31 -18.23 31.62
C THR A 27 9.69 -19.43 30.88
N ARG A 28 9.93 -19.54 29.57
CA ARG A 28 9.45 -20.67 28.75
C ARG A 28 10.33 -21.92 28.81
N GLY A 29 11.52 -21.82 29.41
CA GLY A 29 12.51 -22.91 29.48
C GLY A 29 13.14 -23.30 28.13
N ARG A 30 12.86 -22.57 27.03
CA ARG A 30 13.34 -22.93 25.69
C ARG A 30 13.56 -21.74 24.77
N ILE A 31 14.54 -21.87 23.88
CA ILE A 31 14.77 -20.95 22.75
C ILE A 31 14.05 -21.52 21.52
N PRO A 32 13.23 -20.72 20.81
CA PRO A 32 12.53 -21.18 19.61
C PRO A 32 13.50 -21.64 18.51
N GLU A 33 13.23 -22.80 17.90
CA GLU A 33 14.13 -23.45 16.94
C GLU A 33 14.40 -22.62 15.68
N LYS A 34 13.46 -21.74 15.31
CA LYS A 34 13.65 -20.82 14.18
C LYS A 34 14.94 -19.98 14.28
N TYR A 35 15.39 -19.65 15.51
CA TYR A 35 16.63 -18.88 15.72
C TYR A 35 17.91 -19.72 15.61
N LEU A 36 17.78 -21.03 15.44
CA LEU A 36 18.90 -21.95 15.21
C LEU A 36 19.20 -22.11 13.71
N ASN A 37 18.31 -21.63 12.85
CA ASN A 37 18.52 -21.64 11.41
C ASN A 37 19.32 -20.39 11.02
N ASP A 38 20.49 -20.56 10.41
CA ASP A 38 21.33 -19.46 9.96
C ASP A 38 20.70 -18.62 8.84
N THR A 39 19.72 -19.17 8.11
CA THR A 39 18.94 -18.43 7.11
C THR A 39 17.75 -17.68 7.72
N PHE A 40 17.55 -17.77 9.04
CA PHE A 40 16.47 -17.05 9.71
C PHE A 40 16.81 -15.56 9.78
N ILE A 41 16.03 -14.75 9.07
CA ILE A 41 16.09 -13.29 9.15
C ILE A 41 15.02 -12.84 10.15
N PRO A 42 15.39 -12.34 11.33
CA PRO A 42 14.45 -11.69 12.23
C PRO A 42 13.90 -10.47 11.51
N ARG A 43 12.60 -10.25 11.68
CA ARG A 43 11.97 -9.06 11.13
C ARG A 43 12.63 -7.85 11.79
N ILE A 44 13.22 -6.97 10.99
CA ILE A 44 13.68 -5.67 11.46
C ILE A 44 12.43 -4.94 11.91
N LEU A 45 12.22 -4.87 13.22
CA LEU A 45 11.18 -4.04 13.81
C LEU A 45 11.59 -2.58 13.62
N ALA A 46 10.61 -1.69 13.44
CA ALA A 46 10.88 -0.27 13.29
C ALA A 46 11.75 0.22 14.47
N GLN A 47 12.81 0.97 14.15
CA GLN A 47 13.94 1.17 15.07
C GLN A 47 13.58 2.07 16.25
N ASN A 48 12.52 2.86 16.11
CA ASN A 48 12.04 3.79 17.12
C ASN A 48 10.49 3.94 17.09
N ARG A 49 9.95 4.69 18.06
CA ARG A 49 8.51 4.91 18.24
C ARG A 49 7.88 5.66 17.07
N ALA A 50 8.63 6.56 16.42
CA ALA A 50 8.16 7.30 15.25
C ALA A 50 8.08 6.40 14.01
N ASP A 51 9.06 5.53 13.80
CA ASP A 51 9.05 4.54 12.71
C ASP A 51 7.88 3.56 12.85
N MET A 52 7.55 3.15 14.09
CA MET A 52 6.38 2.31 14.35
C MET A 52 5.07 3.04 14.05
N ALA A 53 4.96 4.32 14.40
CA ALA A 53 3.78 5.13 14.09
C ALA A 53 3.61 5.29 12.56
N GLN A 54 4.72 5.55 11.86
CA GLN A 54 4.74 5.65 10.41
C GLN A 54 4.41 4.31 9.73
N TYR A 55 4.97 3.20 10.23
CA TYR A 55 4.66 1.87 9.75
C TYR A 55 3.16 1.58 9.88
N ASN A 56 2.57 1.81 11.06
CA ASN A 56 1.14 1.55 11.29
C ASN A 56 0.26 2.37 10.36
N ARG A 57 0.53 3.67 10.22
CA ARG A 57 -0.20 4.54 9.28
C ARG A 57 -0.03 4.08 7.83
N GLY A 58 1.18 3.73 7.42
CA GLY A 58 1.42 3.28 6.05
C GLY A 58 0.74 1.95 5.74
N MET A 59 0.69 1.01 6.69
CA MET A 59 -0.05 -0.25 6.52
C MET A 59 -1.57 -0.02 6.42
N GLU A 60 -2.11 0.95 7.16
CA GLU A 60 -3.50 1.39 7.03
C GLU A 60 -3.74 1.97 5.62
N VAL A 61 -2.87 2.87 5.16
CA VAL A 61 -2.94 3.45 3.81
C VAL A 61 -2.83 2.38 2.72
N PHE A 62 -1.93 1.40 2.83
CA PHE A 62 -1.78 0.32 1.84
C PHE A 62 -2.98 -0.62 1.80
N SER A 63 -3.84 -0.57 2.82
CA SER A 63 -5.12 -1.29 2.87
C SER A 63 -6.28 -0.48 2.26
N ASN A 64 -6.03 0.73 1.75
CA ASN A 64 -7.03 1.54 1.06
C ASN A 64 -7.50 0.81 -0.22
N PRO A 65 -8.81 0.58 -0.42
CA PRO A 65 -9.35 -0.17 -1.56
C PRO A 65 -9.08 0.49 -2.91
N LYS A 66 -8.76 1.79 -2.95
CA LYS A 66 -8.39 2.52 -4.17
C LYS A 66 -6.98 2.16 -4.66
N ILE A 67 -6.14 1.56 -3.81
CA ILE A 67 -4.83 1.05 -4.19
C ILE A 67 -4.97 -0.41 -4.59
N ASN A 68 -4.53 -0.74 -5.79
CA ASN A 68 -4.29 -2.12 -6.19
C ASN A 68 -2.98 -2.59 -5.57
N THR A 69 -3.07 -3.12 -4.36
CA THR A 69 -1.92 -3.57 -3.58
C THR A 69 -1.11 -4.63 -4.33
N SER A 70 -1.76 -5.50 -5.12
CA SER A 70 -1.03 -6.52 -5.90
C SER A 70 -0.10 -5.92 -6.94
N ALA A 71 -0.53 -4.88 -7.65
CA ALA A 71 0.30 -4.19 -8.63
C ALA A 71 1.39 -3.35 -7.95
N LEU A 72 1.07 -2.69 -6.83
CA LEU A 72 2.06 -1.94 -6.05
C LEU A 72 3.19 -2.84 -5.52
N LEU A 73 2.85 -4.04 -5.05
CA LEU A 73 3.82 -5.05 -4.58
C LEU A 73 4.71 -5.57 -5.72
N GLU A 74 4.13 -5.76 -6.90
CA GLU A 74 4.87 -6.18 -8.09
C GLU A 74 5.90 -5.13 -8.53
N VAL A 75 5.50 -3.86 -8.62
CA VAL A 75 6.40 -2.76 -8.98
C VAL A 75 7.47 -2.52 -7.92
N SER A 76 7.15 -2.71 -6.64
CA SER A 76 8.12 -2.58 -5.53
C SER A 76 9.03 -3.79 -5.36
N GLY A 77 8.79 -4.91 -6.06
CA GLY A 77 9.55 -6.15 -5.91
C GLY A 77 9.34 -6.85 -4.56
N VAL A 78 8.32 -6.45 -3.78
CA VAL A 78 8.04 -7.03 -2.47
C VAL A 78 7.14 -8.25 -2.62
N SER A 79 7.49 -9.33 -1.92
CA SER A 79 6.72 -10.58 -1.97
C SER A 79 5.28 -10.39 -1.51
N LYS A 80 4.32 -10.80 -2.37
CA LYS A 80 2.89 -10.82 -2.07
C LYS A 80 2.58 -11.64 -0.82
N SER A 81 3.20 -12.81 -0.66
CA SER A 81 2.96 -13.66 0.52
C SER A 81 3.40 -12.97 1.81
N SER A 82 4.57 -12.32 1.79
CA SER A 82 5.09 -11.61 2.97
C SER A 82 4.21 -10.44 3.38
N TYR A 83 3.68 -9.70 2.41
CA TYR A 83 2.73 -8.62 2.66
C TYR A 83 1.38 -9.15 3.19
N PHE A 84 0.77 -10.11 2.51
CA PHE A 84 -0.54 -10.64 2.89
C PHE A 84 -0.51 -11.31 4.26
N ASP A 85 0.58 -12.00 4.60
CA ASP A 85 0.75 -12.56 5.94
C ASP A 85 0.87 -11.44 7.00
N ALA A 86 1.44 -10.28 6.66
CA ALA A 86 1.59 -9.15 7.58
C ALA A 86 0.28 -8.38 7.83
N ILE A 87 -0.65 -8.38 6.86
CA ILE A 87 -1.96 -7.72 7.00
C ILE A 87 -3.08 -8.66 7.45
N ARG A 88 -2.83 -9.97 7.58
CA ARG A 88 -3.81 -10.89 8.16
C ARG A 88 -4.22 -10.40 9.54
N LYS A 89 -5.49 -10.06 9.69
CA LYS A 89 -6.14 -9.75 10.97
C LYS A 89 -6.23 -11.03 11.83
N SER A 90 -5.11 -11.51 12.36
CA SER A 90 -5.14 -12.32 13.58
C SER A 90 -5.14 -11.38 14.78
N GLN A 91 -5.78 -11.77 15.89
CA GLN A 91 -5.83 -10.98 17.14
C GLN A 91 -4.45 -10.56 17.66
N GLU A 92 -3.39 -11.22 17.19
CA GLU A 92 -2.01 -10.77 17.29
C GLU A 92 -1.37 -10.90 15.91
N PRO A 93 -0.84 -9.83 15.27
CA PRO A 93 -0.08 -9.97 14.05
C PRO A 93 1.19 -10.77 14.36
N ARG A 94 1.18 -12.07 14.02
CA ARG A 94 2.32 -12.97 14.27
C ARG A 94 3.54 -12.61 13.41
N VAL A 95 3.35 -11.70 12.45
CA VAL A 95 4.16 -11.45 11.28
C VAL A 95 4.03 -9.95 10.94
N MET A 96 5.10 -9.16 11.09
CA MET A 96 5.18 -7.78 10.56
C MET A 96 5.98 -7.75 9.25
N LEU A 97 5.56 -6.95 8.28
CA LEU A 97 6.35 -6.73 7.08
C LEU A 97 7.71 -6.15 7.48
N ASP A 98 8.78 -6.63 6.85
CA ASP A 98 10.12 -6.07 7.05
C ASP A 98 10.13 -4.57 6.75
N PHE A 99 10.83 -3.78 7.59
CA PHE A 99 10.78 -2.32 7.49
C PHE A 99 11.39 -1.79 6.18
N ASN A 100 12.41 -2.45 5.61
CA ASN A 100 12.94 -2.04 4.31
C ASN A 100 11.93 -2.33 3.19
N SER A 101 11.22 -3.44 3.28
CA SER A 101 10.11 -3.76 2.37
C SER A 101 8.99 -2.71 2.48
N PHE A 102 8.62 -2.31 3.69
CA PHE A 102 7.69 -1.21 3.94
C PHE A 102 8.16 0.10 3.28
N LEU A 103 9.42 0.50 3.49
CA LEU A 103 9.98 1.72 2.90
C LEU A 103 9.99 1.66 1.36
N THR A 104 10.22 0.48 0.78
CA THR A 104 10.20 0.28 -0.67
C THR A 104 8.79 0.48 -1.24
N ILE A 105 7.78 -0.13 -0.63
CA ILE A 105 6.36 0.07 -1.01
C ILE A 105 5.99 1.54 -0.86
N LYS A 106 6.35 2.18 0.27
CA LYS A 106 6.09 3.59 0.54
C LYS A 106 6.71 4.49 -0.54
N LYS A 107 7.94 4.21 -0.94
CA LYS A 107 8.66 4.96 -1.98
C LYS A 107 7.92 4.88 -3.32
N GLU A 108 7.52 3.68 -3.75
CA GLU A 108 6.81 3.51 -5.02
C GLU A 108 5.41 4.14 -5.00
N LEU A 109 4.68 4.03 -3.88
CA LEU A 109 3.40 4.73 -3.73
C LEU A 109 3.59 6.25 -3.81
N ASN A 110 4.59 6.81 -3.13
CA ASN A 110 4.88 8.24 -3.17
C ASN A 110 5.32 8.70 -4.57
N ARG A 111 6.13 7.92 -5.28
CA ARG A 111 6.50 8.17 -6.67
C ARG A 111 5.25 8.25 -7.55
N TYR A 112 4.30 7.35 -7.33
CA TYR A 112 3.04 7.35 -8.05
C TYR A 112 2.16 8.57 -7.68
N ARG A 113 2.05 8.90 -6.39
CA ARG A 113 1.33 10.10 -5.92
C ARG A 113 1.89 11.39 -6.52
N ILE A 114 3.21 11.51 -6.66
CA ILE A 114 3.84 12.68 -7.31
C ILE A 114 3.39 12.80 -8.78
N LYS A 115 3.34 11.69 -9.53
CA LYS A 115 2.85 11.69 -10.92
C LYS A 115 1.38 12.15 -11.00
N VAL A 116 0.55 11.61 -10.12
CA VAL A 116 -0.88 11.95 -10.01
C VAL A 116 -1.04 13.43 -9.68
N LYS A 117 -0.36 13.92 -8.63
CA LYS A 117 -0.40 15.31 -8.18
C LYS A 117 0.03 16.28 -9.28
N SER A 118 1.17 16.02 -9.92
CA SER A 118 1.68 16.87 -10.99
C SER A 118 0.70 17.01 -12.15
N LEU A 119 0.00 15.94 -12.53
CA LEU A 119 -0.99 16.00 -13.59
C LEU A 119 -2.25 16.76 -13.15
N ILE A 120 -2.75 16.50 -11.94
CA ILE A 120 -3.93 17.21 -11.42
C ILE A 120 -3.68 18.71 -11.34
N GLU A 121 -2.55 19.14 -10.79
CA GLU A 121 -2.24 20.57 -10.62
C GLU A 121 -2.17 21.29 -11.98
N GLU A 122 -1.66 20.62 -13.01
CA GLU A 122 -1.65 21.13 -14.39
C GLU A 122 -3.06 21.28 -14.99
N LEU A 123 -3.96 20.34 -14.64
CA LEU A 123 -5.30 20.25 -15.22
C LEU A 123 -6.36 21.04 -14.44
N ALA A 124 -6.18 21.29 -13.14
CA ALA A 124 -7.20 21.80 -12.23
C ALA A 124 -7.82 23.15 -12.63
N ASN A 125 -7.09 23.99 -13.37
CA ASN A 125 -7.54 25.33 -13.76
C ASN A 125 -7.88 25.44 -15.26
N LYS A 126 -7.94 24.32 -15.99
CA LYS A 126 -8.29 24.34 -17.41
C LYS A 126 -9.80 24.45 -17.57
N GLN A 127 -10.23 25.33 -18.49
CA GLN A 127 -11.63 25.47 -18.87
C GLN A 127 -12.09 24.35 -19.83
N TYR A 128 -11.17 23.80 -20.61
CA TYR A 128 -11.41 22.72 -21.58
C TYR A 128 -10.25 21.74 -21.58
N TYR A 129 -10.53 20.47 -21.86
CA TYR A 129 -9.52 19.39 -21.85
C TYR A 129 -9.30 18.82 -23.25
N SER A 130 -8.05 18.88 -23.71
CA SER A 130 -7.66 18.30 -25.00
C SER A 130 -7.66 16.76 -24.94
N ASP A 131 -7.69 16.11 -26.10
CA ASP A 131 -7.51 14.66 -26.20
C ASP A 131 -6.17 14.20 -25.62
N PHE A 132 -5.15 15.06 -25.67
CA PHE A 132 -3.86 14.81 -25.04
C PHE A 132 -3.97 14.76 -23.51
N ASP A 133 -4.72 15.69 -22.91
CA ASP A 133 -4.97 15.70 -21.45
C ASP A 133 -5.73 14.45 -21.01
N LYS A 134 -6.78 14.09 -21.76
CA LYS A 134 -7.60 12.89 -21.55
C LYS A 134 -6.74 11.62 -21.58
N LYS A 135 -5.88 11.49 -22.60
CA LYS A 135 -4.95 10.36 -22.74
C LYS A 135 -3.93 10.26 -21.60
N ARG A 136 -3.49 11.37 -21.03
CA ARG A 136 -2.57 11.36 -19.86
C ARG A 136 -3.26 10.87 -18.59
N LEU A 137 -4.52 11.23 -18.38
CA LEU A 137 -5.31 10.68 -17.27
C LEU A 137 -5.57 9.19 -17.46
N ASP A 138 -5.89 8.77 -18.68
CA ASP A 138 -6.05 7.34 -19.02
C ASP A 138 -4.78 6.55 -18.68
N GLN A 139 -3.60 7.08 -18.97
CA GLN A 139 -2.33 6.44 -18.59
C GLN A 139 -2.16 6.25 -17.08
N LEU A 140 -2.67 7.16 -16.25
CA LEU A 140 -2.67 6.95 -14.79
C LEU A 140 -3.60 5.80 -14.41
N PHE A 141 -4.78 5.72 -15.01
CA PHE A 141 -5.71 4.62 -14.75
C PHE A 141 -5.15 3.25 -15.15
N PHE A 142 -4.40 3.17 -16.26
CA PHE A 142 -3.76 1.93 -16.71
C PHE A 142 -2.42 1.63 -16.08
N SER A 143 -1.95 2.46 -15.15
CA SER A 143 -0.75 2.12 -14.36
C SER A 143 -0.94 0.87 -13.49
N ASN A 144 -2.18 0.36 -13.39
CA ASN A 144 -2.62 -0.77 -12.58
C ASN A 144 -2.45 -0.59 -11.07
N ILE A 145 -1.77 0.46 -10.59
CA ILE A 145 -1.59 0.77 -9.16
C ILE A 145 -2.89 1.28 -8.53
N ILE A 146 -3.78 1.88 -9.31
CA ILE A 146 -5.10 2.31 -8.86
C ILE A 146 -6.16 1.26 -9.21
N CYS A 147 -7.01 0.95 -8.25
CA CYS A 147 -8.27 0.27 -8.52
C CYS A 147 -9.30 1.29 -8.99
N VAL A 148 -9.46 1.42 -10.31
CA VAL A 148 -10.30 2.46 -10.93
C VAL A 148 -11.74 2.43 -10.42
N ALA A 149 -12.32 1.23 -10.33
CA ALA A 149 -13.68 1.03 -9.83
C ALA A 149 -13.88 1.63 -8.43
N GLN A 150 -12.89 1.47 -7.55
CA GLN A 150 -12.91 1.99 -6.19
C GLN A 150 -12.58 3.49 -6.14
N LEU A 151 -11.71 3.98 -7.05
CA LEU A 151 -11.39 5.40 -7.15
C LEU A 151 -12.63 6.21 -7.49
N ILE A 152 -13.30 5.85 -8.59
CA ILE A 152 -14.51 6.52 -9.08
C ILE A 152 -15.61 6.39 -8.03
N GLY A 153 -15.78 5.19 -7.47
CA GLY A 153 -16.98 4.88 -6.71
C GLY A 153 -18.18 4.74 -7.63
N CYS A 154 -19.20 4.02 -7.21
CA CYS A 154 -20.42 3.85 -8.00
C CYS A 154 -21.61 3.81 -7.05
N ASN A 155 -22.42 4.87 -7.06
CA ASN A 155 -23.70 4.89 -6.39
C ASN A 155 -24.72 4.07 -7.20
N ARG A 156 -24.81 2.77 -6.92
CA ARG A 156 -25.70 1.85 -7.66
C ARG A 156 -27.19 2.12 -7.45
N ASN A 157 -27.54 2.95 -6.47
CA ASN A 157 -28.93 3.25 -6.11
C ASN A 157 -29.51 4.42 -6.92
N ASP A 158 -28.67 5.19 -7.61
CA ASP A 158 -29.10 6.33 -8.40
C ASP A 158 -28.45 6.31 -9.80
N PRO A 159 -29.19 5.88 -10.84
CA PRO A 159 -28.70 5.85 -12.20
C PRO A 159 -28.37 7.22 -12.80
N GLN A 160 -28.85 8.32 -12.20
CA GLN A 160 -28.55 9.70 -12.63
C GLN A 160 -27.32 10.27 -11.93
N ASP A 161 -26.77 9.58 -10.92
CA ASP A 161 -25.58 10.00 -10.21
C ASP A 161 -24.35 9.99 -11.13
N LYS A 162 -23.54 11.06 -11.07
CA LYS A 162 -22.34 11.21 -11.90
C LYS A 162 -21.36 10.03 -11.73
N SER A 163 -21.24 9.48 -10.52
CA SER A 163 -20.40 8.31 -10.24
C SER A 163 -20.92 7.05 -10.93
N PHE A 164 -22.24 6.87 -10.99
CA PHE A 164 -22.87 5.76 -11.70
C PHE A 164 -22.63 5.88 -13.20
N ILE A 165 -22.91 7.06 -13.76
CA ILE A 165 -22.73 7.34 -15.19
C ILE A 165 -21.26 7.18 -15.59
N ALA A 166 -20.32 7.77 -14.84
CA ALA A 166 -18.89 7.65 -15.08
C ALA A 166 -18.44 6.19 -15.00
N TYR A 167 -18.82 5.45 -13.95
CA TYR A 167 -18.48 4.04 -13.78
C TYR A 167 -18.95 3.19 -14.97
N HIS A 168 -20.23 3.31 -15.35
CA HIS A 168 -20.79 2.52 -16.43
C HIS A 168 -20.23 2.89 -17.81
N ARG A 169 -20.01 4.19 -18.08
CA ARG A 169 -19.37 4.62 -19.33
C ARG A 169 -17.92 4.13 -19.42
N LEU A 170 -17.17 4.22 -18.33
CA LEU A 170 -15.77 3.78 -18.27
C LEU A 170 -15.64 2.26 -18.42
N LEU A 171 -16.58 1.47 -17.88
CA LEU A 171 -16.65 0.03 -18.11
C LEU A 171 -17.11 -0.35 -19.53
N ALA A 172 -18.16 0.32 -20.03
CA ALA A 172 -18.80 0.00 -21.30
C ALA A 172 -17.90 0.33 -22.49
N ARG A 173 -17.07 1.38 -22.38
CA ARG A 173 -16.40 1.93 -23.55
C ARG A 173 -15.24 1.10 -24.07
N ASN A 174 -14.75 0.03 -23.42
CA ASN A 174 -13.63 -0.70 -24.05
C ASN A 174 -13.12 -2.05 -23.53
N ARG A 175 -13.93 -3.04 -23.08
CA ARG A 175 -13.36 -4.37 -22.70
C ARG A 175 -12.08 -4.27 -21.81
N GLY A 176 -11.97 -3.22 -20.98
CA GLY A 176 -10.74 -2.89 -20.22
C GLY A 176 -9.90 -1.65 -20.61
N ARG A 177 -10.30 -0.78 -21.55
CA ARG A 177 -9.59 0.50 -21.86
C ARG A 177 -10.46 1.79 -21.74
N MET A 178 -10.54 2.39 -20.57
CA MET A 178 -11.01 3.77 -20.35
C MET A 178 -10.50 4.79 -21.38
N SER A 179 -11.43 5.59 -21.90
CA SER A 179 -11.18 6.83 -22.62
C SER A 179 -12.12 7.91 -22.11
N LEU A 180 -11.56 9.01 -21.60
CA LEU A 180 -12.32 10.20 -21.20
C LEU A 180 -12.72 10.97 -22.45
N HIS A 181 -14.00 11.33 -22.59
CA HIS A 181 -14.50 12.01 -23.78
C HIS A 181 -15.07 13.39 -23.47
N GLU A 182 -15.83 13.48 -22.38
CA GLU A 182 -16.52 14.71 -21.98
C GLU A 182 -15.75 15.42 -20.88
N ASP A 183 -15.74 16.76 -20.89
CA ASP A 183 -14.91 17.54 -19.97
C ASP A 183 -15.35 17.39 -18.51
N TRP A 184 -16.65 17.17 -18.25
CA TRP A 184 -17.13 16.86 -16.91
C TRP A 184 -16.62 15.50 -16.39
N GLU A 185 -16.34 14.52 -17.27
CA GLU A 185 -15.76 13.23 -16.88
C GLU A 185 -14.32 13.46 -16.38
N VAL A 186 -13.59 14.35 -17.05
CA VAL A 186 -12.23 14.76 -16.68
C VAL A 186 -12.24 15.49 -15.33
N GLU A 187 -13.12 16.47 -15.14
CA GLU A 187 -13.27 17.19 -13.87
C GLU A 187 -13.59 16.24 -12.71
N TYR A 188 -14.54 15.33 -12.92
CA TYR A 188 -14.91 14.34 -11.93
C TYR A 188 -13.71 13.47 -11.56
N VAL A 189 -12.97 12.98 -12.54
CA VAL A 189 -11.77 12.19 -12.32
C VAL A 189 -10.70 12.96 -11.54
N ILE A 190 -10.47 14.23 -11.88
CA ILE A 190 -9.54 15.12 -11.16
C ILE A 190 -9.92 15.23 -9.69
N ASP A 191 -11.20 15.42 -9.38
CA ASP A 191 -11.70 15.45 -8.00
C ASP A 191 -11.44 14.11 -7.29
N ARG A 192 -11.76 12.98 -7.93
CA ARG A 192 -11.53 11.64 -7.36
C ARG A 192 -10.05 11.37 -7.08
N PHE A 193 -9.16 11.81 -7.97
CA PHE A 193 -7.72 11.72 -7.73
C PHE A 193 -7.25 12.65 -6.61
N SER A 194 -7.85 13.83 -6.46
CA SER A 194 -7.54 14.75 -5.36
C SER A 194 -7.90 14.13 -4.01
N ILE A 195 -9.06 13.50 -3.90
CA ILE A 195 -9.47 12.71 -2.73
C ILE A 195 -8.48 11.57 -2.47
N PHE A 196 -8.08 10.83 -3.52
CA PHE A 196 -7.08 9.78 -3.40
C PHE A 196 -5.75 10.28 -2.82
N LEU A 197 -5.26 11.45 -3.26
CA LEU A 197 -4.02 12.03 -2.73
C LEU A 197 -4.09 12.34 -1.23
N LEU A 198 -5.26 12.77 -0.75
CA LEU A 198 -5.51 13.03 0.67
C LEU A 198 -5.54 11.74 1.48
N GLU A 199 -6.29 10.73 1.02
CA GLU A 199 -6.45 9.45 1.71
C GLU A 199 -5.19 8.58 1.74
N THR A 200 -4.25 8.82 0.82
CA THR A 200 -3.03 8.00 0.68
C THR A 200 -1.77 8.69 1.18
N SER A 201 -1.92 9.74 1.99
CA SER A 201 -0.79 10.42 2.62
C SER A 201 -0.26 9.65 3.83
N ILE A 202 1.02 9.32 3.82
CA ILE A 202 1.74 8.59 4.89
C ILE A 202 2.63 9.55 5.69
#